data_AF-A0A8T6L822-F1
#
_entry.id   AF-A0A8T6L822-F1
#
_cell.length_a   1.000
_cell.length_b   1.000
_cell.length_c   1.000
_cell.angle_alpha   90.00
_cell.angle_beta   90.00
_cell.angle_gamma   90.00
#
_symmetry.space_group_name_H-M   'P 1'
#
loop_
_entity.id
_entity.type
_entity.pdbx_description
1 polymer ?
#
loop_
_entity_poly.entity_id
_entity_poly.type
_entity_poly.pdbx_seq_one_letter_code
_entity_poly.pdbx_strand_id
1 'polypeptide(L)'
;MNAEAKISLIQEAEAQLSPQNFLIFCPPNQDSLFTEDEILELTTPILNQVIPHDLSNVQKSQWAKLQTIELLGYQRPSGLRTKQAKQSKPKFIHQLFDIFVQSSRNLQVWNYVPYSDTIIPGKWNVESESPYRYKDCRYLLVFHNPEGVILKTAIVSGNKLAKWDTTGTQTIKWQASARRSYRNEISSQIIVSPIETLNSKISAYMQHPLEEKSRFIVQESQNPQSPLIKQPPTPAFFLTHNEIAQALRTLVGTEFANLGTGQERSTGQTLEKEIIKALGYQSYQQTDTGNYPDLLHQLIEVKFQFRDTIDLGKHLPTDPLPIKAPWNKWGISPREIRYVVALMEQGVYNNFVVDSIVITSGEKFNEYFSISEGTNFKIQIPIPSSIMP
;
A
#
# COMPACT_ATOMS: atom_id res chain seq x y z
N MET A 1 -26.85 -8.38 -31.49
CA MET A 1 -26.69 -9.63 -30.74
C MET A 1 -27.12 -9.37 -29.31
N ASN A 2 -27.91 -10.24 -28.69
CA ASN A 2 -28.30 -10.09 -27.28
C ASN A 2 -27.15 -10.59 -26.36
N ALA A 3 -27.28 -10.34 -25.05
CA ALA A 3 -26.28 -10.72 -24.06
C ALA A 3 -25.96 -12.22 -24.06
N GLU A 4 -26.98 -13.09 -24.18
CA GLU A 4 -26.81 -14.55 -24.19
C GLU A 4 -25.94 -15.04 -25.35
N ALA A 5 -26.17 -14.53 -26.57
CA ALA A 5 -25.35 -14.91 -27.72
C ALA A 5 -23.90 -14.43 -27.59
N LYS A 6 -23.67 -13.26 -26.96
CA LYS A 6 -22.30 -12.81 -26.65
C LYS A 6 -21.61 -13.73 -25.64
N ILE A 7 -22.34 -14.19 -24.61
CA ILE A 7 -21.85 -15.18 -23.65
C ILE A 7 -21.45 -16.48 -24.37
N SER A 8 -22.28 -16.98 -25.29
CA SER A 8 -21.94 -18.18 -26.07
C SER A 8 -20.65 -17.99 -26.88
N LEU A 9 -20.49 -16.84 -27.56
CA LEU A 9 -19.25 -16.53 -28.29
C LEU A 9 -18.01 -16.50 -27.38
N ILE A 10 -18.15 -15.93 -26.18
CA ILE A 10 -17.07 -15.88 -25.17
C ILE A 10 -16.67 -17.30 -24.76
N GLN A 11 -17.65 -18.14 -24.44
CA GLN A 11 -17.42 -19.51 -23.99
C GLN A 11 -16.80 -20.38 -25.08
N GLU A 12 -17.26 -20.24 -26.32
CA GLU A 12 -16.67 -20.91 -27.49
C GLU A 12 -15.22 -20.48 -27.70
N ALA A 13 -14.92 -19.18 -27.59
CA ALA A 13 -13.56 -18.67 -27.72
C ALA A 13 -12.64 -19.17 -26.59
N GLU A 14 -13.13 -19.22 -25.35
CA GLU A 14 -12.36 -19.75 -24.22
C GLU A 14 -12.10 -21.25 -24.32
N ALA A 15 -13.01 -22.03 -24.91
CA ALA A 15 -12.80 -23.46 -25.15
C ALA A 15 -11.63 -23.75 -26.09
N GLN A 16 -11.24 -22.78 -26.94
CA GLN A 16 -10.09 -22.89 -27.84
C GLN A 16 -8.76 -22.44 -27.21
N LEU A 17 -8.81 -21.79 -26.03
CA LEU A 17 -7.61 -21.33 -25.34
C LEU A 17 -6.95 -22.47 -24.55
N SER A 18 -5.63 -22.39 -24.39
CA SER A 18 -4.94 -23.28 -23.47
C SER A 18 -5.41 -23.03 -22.03
N PRO A 19 -5.43 -24.05 -21.15
CA PRO A 19 -5.98 -23.93 -19.79
C PRO A 19 -5.34 -22.85 -18.89
N GLN A 20 -4.21 -22.27 -19.31
CA GLN A 20 -3.48 -21.24 -18.57
C GLN A 20 -3.76 -19.82 -19.12
N ASN A 21 -4.52 -19.71 -20.22
CA ASN A 21 -4.86 -18.46 -20.87
C ASN A 21 -6.35 -18.16 -20.65
N PHE A 22 -6.64 -16.93 -20.26
CA PHE A 22 -8.01 -16.48 -19.99
C PHE A 22 -8.37 -15.34 -20.94
N LEU A 23 -9.53 -15.42 -21.58
CA LEU A 23 -9.94 -14.49 -22.63
C LEU A 23 -10.05 -13.06 -22.10
N ILE A 24 -10.33 -12.87 -20.80
CA ILE A 24 -10.36 -11.56 -20.15
C ILE A 24 -9.08 -10.73 -20.34
N PHE A 25 -7.92 -11.38 -20.55
CA PHE A 25 -6.62 -10.71 -20.75
C PHE A 25 -6.26 -10.52 -22.23
N CYS A 26 -7.09 -11.00 -23.15
CA CYS A 26 -6.89 -10.93 -24.59
C CYS A 26 -7.45 -9.60 -25.17
N PRO A 27 -7.09 -9.26 -26.42
CA PRO A 27 -7.63 -8.10 -27.13
C PRO A 27 -9.17 -8.14 -27.22
N PRO A 28 -9.85 -6.98 -27.26
CA PRO A 28 -11.31 -6.93 -27.41
C PRO A 28 -11.78 -7.49 -28.75
N ASN A 29 -12.96 -8.10 -28.74
CA ASN A 29 -13.68 -8.51 -29.95
C ASN A 29 -15.01 -7.75 -30.01
N GLN A 30 -15.25 -7.01 -31.11
CA GLN A 30 -16.43 -6.19 -31.27
C GLN A 30 -17.75 -6.98 -31.17
N ASP A 31 -17.75 -8.24 -31.61
CA ASP A 31 -18.95 -9.08 -31.60
C ASP A 31 -19.34 -9.53 -30.18
N SER A 32 -18.37 -9.61 -29.26
CA SER A 32 -18.59 -10.01 -27.87
C SER A 32 -18.59 -8.84 -26.88
N LEU A 33 -18.39 -7.59 -27.32
CA LEU A 33 -18.41 -6.44 -26.43
C LEU A 33 -19.82 -6.21 -25.87
N PHE A 34 -19.95 -6.26 -24.54
CA PHE A 34 -21.19 -5.89 -23.87
C PHE A 34 -21.39 -4.37 -23.88
N THR A 35 -22.64 -3.90 -23.91
CA THR A 35 -23.01 -2.51 -23.62
C THR A 35 -22.97 -2.24 -22.11
N GLU A 36 -23.10 -0.99 -21.69
CA GLU A 36 -23.17 -0.67 -20.26
C GLU A 36 -24.42 -1.28 -19.60
N ASP A 37 -25.57 -1.22 -20.30
CA ASP A 37 -26.83 -1.78 -19.82
C ASP A 37 -26.76 -3.31 -19.68
N GLU A 38 -26.17 -3.99 -20.67
CA GLU A 38 -25.97 -5.45 -20.62
C GLU A 38 -25.08 -5.85 -19.42
N ILE A 39 -23.99 -5.12 -19.16
CA ILE A 39 -23.13 -5.41 -18.00
C ILE A 39 -23.90 -5.20 -16.69
N LEU A 40 -24.67 -4.12 -16.56
CA LEU A 40 -25.46 -3.87 -15.35
C LEU A 40 -26.54 -4.94 -15.15
N GLU A 41 -27.25 -5.32 -16.21
CA GLU A 41 -28.24 -6.39 -16.19
C GLU A 41 -27.62 -7.72 -15.75
N LEU A 42 -26.56 -8.17 -16.44
CA LEU A 42 -25.85 -9.42 -16.14
C LEU A 42 -25.23 -9.45 -14.74
N THR A 43 -24.87 -8.28 -14.19
CA THR A 43 -24.30 -8.20 -12.84
C THR A 43 -25.33 -8.02 -11.74
N THR A 44 -26.62 -7.85 -12.07
CA THR A 44 -27.72 -7.78 -11.09
C THR A 44 -27.71 -8.93 -10.08
N PRO A 45 -27.44 -10.20 -10.45
CA PRO A 45 -27.40 -11.32 -9.51
C PRO A 45 -26.34 -11.20 -8.40
N ILE A 46 -25.34 -10.32 -8.54
CA ILE A 46 -24.33 -10.08 -7.50
C ILE A 46 -24.87 -9.19 -6.36
N LEU A 47 -25.94 -8.44 -6.60
CA LEU A 47 -26.55 -7.59 -5.59
C LEU A 47 -27.10 -8.43 -4.44
N ASN A 48 -26.98 -7.92 -3.22
CA ASN A 48 -27.32 -8.57 -1.95
C ASN A 48 -26.50 -9.83 -1.62
N GLN A 49 -25.55 -10.24 -2.46
CA GLN A 49 -24.59 -11.27 -2.07
C GLN A 49 -23.64 -10.73 -0.98
N VAL A 50 -23.18 -11.64 -0.11
CA VAL A 50 -22.30 -11.31 1.00
C VAL A 50 -20.89 -11.78 0.68
N ILE A 51 -19.95 -10.83 0.64
CA ILE A 51 -18.53 -11.15 0.55
C ILE A 51 -18.09 -11.83 1.86
N PRO A 52 -17.37 -12.98 1.82
CA PRO A 52 -16.97 -13.67 3.04
C PRO A 52 -16.15 -12.80 4.01
N HIS A 53 -16.49 -12.87 5.30
CA HIS A 53 -15.99 -11.94 6.31
C HIS A 53 -14.52 -12.16 6.70
N ASP A 54 -14.05 -13.40 6.61
CA ASP A 54 -12.69 -13.87 6.97
C ASP A 54 -11.60 -13.42 5.98
N LEU A 55 -12.01 -12.92 4.81
CA LEU A 55 -11.11 -12.47 3.76
C LEU A 55 -10.48 -11.11 4.07
N SER A 56 -9.18 -10.97 3.76
CA SER A 56 -8.53 -9.65 3.70
C SER A 56 -9.15 -8.76 2.61
N ASN A 57 -8.94 -7.45 2.68
CA ASN A 57 -9.46 -6.50 1.66
C ASN A 57 -9.11 -6.89 0.21
N VAL A 58 -7.90 -7.43 -0.01
CA VAL A 58 -7.47 -7.90 -1.33
C VAL A 58 -8.26 -9.13 -1.77
N GLN A 59 -8.46 -10.08 -0.86
CA GLN A 59 -9.23 -11.29 -1.14
C GLN A 59 -10.72 -10.97 -1.34
N LYS A 60 -11.30 -10.05 -0.56
CA LYS A 60 -12.66 -9.52 -0.74
C LYS A 60 -12.85 -8.93 -2.14
N SER A 61 -11.91 -8.06 -2.54
CA SER A 61 -11.92 -7.47 -3.88
C SER A 61 -11.77 -8.54 -4.98
N GLN A 62 -10.89 -9.52 -4.78
CA GLN A 62 -10.72 -10.62 -5.73
C GLN A 62 -11.99 -11.48 -5.84
N TRP A 63 -12.64 -11.80 -4.73
CA TRP A 63 -13.86 -12.60 -4.70
C TRP A 63 -14.97 -11.96 -5.54
N ALA A 64 -15.31 -10.69 -5.29
CA ALA A 64 -16.38 -10.02 -6.02
C ALA A 64 -16.06 -9.84 -7.51
N LYS A 65 -14.79 -9.56 -7.86
CA LYS A 65 -14.36 -9.49 -9.26
C LYS A 65 -14.55 -10.82 -9.99
N LEU A 66 -14.22 -11.93 -9.35
CA LEU A 66 -14.37 -13.25 -9.96
C LEU A 66 -15.84 -13.63 -10.14
N GLN A 67 -16.72 -13.27 -9.19
CA GLN A 67 -18.17 -13.42 -9.38
C GLN A 67 -18.69 -12.59 -10.55
N THR A 68 -18.27 -11.33 -10.69
CA THR A 68 -18.61 -10.50 -11.85
C THR A 68 -18.14 -11.11 -13.17
N ILE A 69 -16.92 -11.64 -13.22
CA ILE A 69 -16.35 -12.27 -14.43
C ILE A 69 -17.17 -13.50 -14.84
N GLU A 70 -17.53 -14.36 -13.88
CA GLU A 70 -18.37 -15.54 -14.13
C GLU A 70 -19.77 -15.15 -14.65
N LEU A 71 -20.40 -14.12 -14.07
CA LEU A 71 -21.70 -13.62 -14.53
C LEU A 71 -21.67 -13.07 -15.96
N LEU A 72 -20.52 -12.59 -16.44
CA LEU A 72 -20.32 -12.12 -17.81
C LEU A 72 -19.98 -13.26 -18.78
N GLY A 73 -19.98 -14.52 -18.32
CA GLY A 73 -19.78 -15.70 -19.16
C GLY A 73 -18.34 -16.20 -19.27
N TYR A 74 -17.40 -15.59 -18.56
CA TYR A 74 -15.97 -15.92 -18.63
C TYR A 74 -15.55 -16.98 -17.62
N GLN A 75 -14.54 -17.76 -17.99
CA GLN A 75 -13.85 -18.68 -17.10
C GLN A 75 -13.11 -17.93 -16.00
N ARG A 76 -13.15 -18.51 -14.80
CA ARG A 76 -12.50 -17.96 -13.62
C ARG A 76 -10.97 -18.10 -13.74
N PRO A 77 -10.19 -17.00 -13.79
CA PRO A 77 -8.74 -17.09 -13.77
C PRO A 77 -8.24 -17.65 -12.44
N SER A 78 -7.09 -18.33 -12.47
CA SER A 78 -6.40 -18.84 -11.25
C SER A 78 -6.08 -17.72 -10.26
N GLY A 79 -5.97 -16.48 -10.72
CA GLY A 79 -6.02 -15.30 -9.89
C GLY A 79 -5.79 -14.00 -10.65
N LEU A 80 -6.22 -12.89 -10.06
CA LEU A 80 -6.07 -11.55 -10.64
C LEU A 80 -4.74 -10.87 -10.26
N ARG A 81 -3.79 -11.64 -9.70
CA ARG A 81 -2.46 -11.18 -9.27
C ARG A 81 -1.30 -11.99 -9.89
N THR A 82 -1.58 -12.86 -10.86
CA THR A 82 -0.56 -13.54 -11.67
C THR A 82 0.30 -12.51 -12.42
N LYS A 83 1.46 -12.93 -12.93
CA LYS A 83 2.35 -12.04 -13.73
C LYS A 83 1.58 -11.43 -14.92
N GLN A 84 0.82 -12.24 -15.63
CA GLN A 84 -0.06 -11.80 -16.72
C GLN A 84 -1.09 -10.77 -16.24
N ALA A 85 -1.87 -11.08 -15.19
CA ALA A 85 -2.90 -10.17 -14.68
C ALA A 85 -2.34 -8.85 -14.09
N LYS A 86 -1.08 -8.83 -13.64
CA LYS A 86 -0.41 -7.60 -13.19
C LYS A 86 -0.01 -6.71 -14.37
N GLN A 87 0.38 -7.31 -15.50
CA GLN A 87 0.77 -6.63 -16.73
C GLN A 87 -0.45 -6.16 -17.55
N SER A 88 -1.58 -6.88 -17.45
CA SER A 88 -2.84 -6.50 -18.10
C SER A 88 -3.55 -5.40 -17.32
N LYS A 89 -3.48 -4.16 -17.84
CA LYS A 89 -4.17 -2.98 -17.32
C LYS A 89 -4.89 -2.26 -18.46
N PRO A 90 -6.22 -2.07 -18.41
CA PRO A 90 -7.14 -2.54 -17.36
C PRO A 90 -7.19 -4.07 -17.28
N LYS A 91 -7.68 -4.65 -16.17
CA LYS A 91 -7.59 -6.10 -15.95
C LYS A 91 -8.46 -6.94 -16.89
N PHE A 92 -9.48 -6.36 -17.48
CA PHE A 92 -10.42 -7.05 -18.34
C PHE A 92 -10.44 -6.37 -19.72
N ILE A 93 -9.31 -6.54 -20.41
CA ILE A 93 -8.98 -5.89 -21.69
C ILE A 93 -9.96 -6.28 -22.78
N HIS A 94 -10.43 -7.54 -22.77
CA HIS A 94 -11.33 -8.03 -23.80
C HIS A 94 -12.70 -7.31 -23.82
N GLN A 95 -13.07 -6.63 -22.71
CA GLN A 95 -14.23 -5.75 -22.62
C GLN A 95 -13.88 -4.26 -22.52
N LEU A 96 -12.59 -3.89 -22.68
CA LEU A 96 -12.05 -2.55 -22.44
C LEU A 96 -12.45 -2.00 -21.07
N PHE A 97 -12.22 -2.81 -20.03
CA PHE A 97 -12.92 -2.64 -18.77
C PHE A 97 -12.10 -3.04 -17.53
N ASP A 98 -12.36 -2.41 -16.39
CA ASP A 98 -11.84 -2.83 -15.08
C ASP A 98 -12.95 -2.82 -14.03
N ILE A 99 -12.75 -3.59 -12.96
CA ILE A 99 -13.72 -3.71 -11.86
C ILE A 99 -13.06 -3.16 -10.59
N PHE A 100 -13.77 -2.34 -9.84
CA PHE A 100 -13.33 -1.81 -8.56
C PHE A 100 -14.38 -2.08 -7.48
N VAL A 101 -13.96 -2.79 -6.43
CA VAL A 101 -14.79 -3.11 -5.28
C VAL A 101 -14.55 -2.06 -4.21
N GLN A 102 -15.60 -1.40 -3.71
CA GLN A 102 -15.52 -0.19 -2.91
C GLN A 102 -16.39 -0.28 -1.65
N SER A 103 -15.77 -0.10 -0.48
CA SER A 103 -16.45 0.12 0.80
C SER A 103 -16.41 1.59 1.24
N SER A 104 -15.79 2.46 0.44
CA SER A 104 -15.58 3.86 0.76
C SER A 104 -15.61 4.72 -0.50
N ARG A 105 -15.60 6.04 -0.32
CA ARG A 105 -15.64 7.02 -1.41
C ARG A 105 -14.26 7.31 -2.02
N ASN A 106 -13.26 6.47 -1.80
CA ASN A 106 -11.88 6.71 -2.25
C ASN A 106 -11.44 5.64 -3.23
N LEU A 107 -11.78 5.83 -4.51
CA LEU A 107 -11.36 4.92 -5.57
C LEU A 107 -9.85 4.98 -5.75
N GLN A 108 -9.18 3.84 -5.67
CA GLN A 108 -7.73 3.74 -5.86
C GLN A 108 -7.41 2.95 -7.12
N VAL A 109 -6.84 3.63 -8.11
CA VAL A 109 -6.36 3.01 -9.34
C VAL A 109 -4.84 2.93 -9.30
N TRP A 110 -4.32 1.74 -9.55
CA TRP A 110 -2.89 1.45 -9.45
C TRP A 110 -2.28 1.23 -10.84
N ASN A 111 -1.18 1.94 -11.08
CA ASN A 111 -0.25 1.78 -12.21
C ASN A 111 -0.78 2.17 -13.60
N TYR A 112 -1.91 2.88 -13.67
CA TYR A 112 -2.35 3.57 -14.88
C TYR A 112 -3.32 4.71 -14.51
N VAL A 113 -3.48 5.67 -15.42
CA VAL A 113 -4.46 6.76 -15.30
C VAL A 113 -5.70 6.39 -16.12
N PRO A 114 -6.85 6.10 -15.49
CA PRO A 114 -8.03 5.51 -16.15
C PRO A 114 -8.73 6.46 -17.14
N TYR A 115 -8.30 7.71 -17.21
CA TYR A 115 -8.88 8.73 -18.08
C TYR A 115 -7.84 9.41 -18.96
N SER A 116 -6.63 8.86 -19.02
CA SER A 116 -5.56 9.42 -19.85
C SER A 116 -5.70 9.06 -21.32
N ASP A 117 -5.11 9.90 -22.16
CA ASP A 117 -4.90 9.67 -23.59
C ASP A 117 -3.79 8.62 -23.89
N THR A 118 -3.22 8.00 -22.86
CA THR A 118 -2.17 6.99 -23.02
C THR A 118 -2.75 5.73 -23.65
N ILE A 119 -2.07 5.22 -24.68
CA ILE A 119 -2.40 3.97 -25.37
C ILE A 119 -2.28 2.80 -24.39
N ILE A 120 -3.27 1.90 -24.39
CA ILE A 120 -3.22 0.67 -23.60
C ILE A 120 -2.08 -0.20 -24.12
N PRO A 121 -1.11 -0.60 -23.28
CA PRO A 121 0.03 -1.41 -23.72
C PRO A 121 -0.39 -2.77 -24.27
N GLY A 122 0.20 -3.16 -25.40
CA GLY A 122 0.02 -4.47 -26.02
C GLY A 122 0.29 -4.39 -27.52
N LYS A 123 1.05 -5.33 -28.07
CA LYS A 123 1.41 -5.34 -29.51
C LYS A 123 0.17 -5.20 -30.40
N TRP A 124 -0.88 -5.94 -30.07
CA TRP A 124 -2.18 -5.91 -30.73
C TRP A 124 -2.82 -4.51 -30.83
N ASN A 125 -2.52 -3.62 -29.89
CA ASN A 125 -3.12 -2.30 -29.81
C ASN A 125 -2.19 -1.22 -30.35
N VAL A 126 -0.89 -1.28 -30.02
CA VAL A 126 0.10 -0.28 -30.42
C VAL A 126 0.32 -0.28 -31.94
N GLU A 127 0.16 -1.43 -32.59
CA GLU A 127 0.27 -1.59 -34.05
C GLU A 127 -1.06 -1.33 -34.78
N SER A 128 -2.15 -1.04 -34.06
CA SER A 128 -3.46 -0.73 -34.65
C SER A 128 -3.51 0.68 -35.23
N GLU A 129 -4.19 0.85 -36.36
CA GLU A 129 -4.48 2.17 -36.96
C GLU A 129 -5.32 3.07 -36.02
N SER A 130 -6.14 2.46 -35.16
CA SER A 130 -6.95 3.14 -34.16
C SER A 130 -6.75 2.50 -32.79
N PRO A 131 -5.66 2.85 -32.07
CA PRO A 131 -5.34 2.27 -30.78
C PRO A 131 -6.32 2.72 -29.69
N TYR A 132 -6.73 1.79 -28.83
CA TYR A 132 -7.48 2.09 -27.62
C TYR A 132 -6.59 2.76 -26.57
N ARG A 133 -7.14 3.76 -25.91
CA ARG A 133 -6.52 4.51 -24.81
C ARG A 133 -7.26 4.23 -23.52
N TYR A 134 -6.64 4.55 -22.39
CA TYR A 134 -7.28 4.35 -21.09
C TYR A 134 -8.61 5.09 -20.96
N LYS A 135 -8.72 6.31 -21.51
CA LYS A 135 -9.99 7.06 -21.52
C LYS A 135 -11.15 6.35 -22.25
N ASP A 136 -10.85 5.40 -23.13
CA ASP A 136 -11.84 4.64 -23.91
C ASP A 136 -12.40 3.46 -23.10
N CYS A 137 -11.84 3.19 -21.91
CA CYS A 137 -12.28 2.11 -21.03
C CYS A 137 -13.49 2.49 -20.15
N ARG A 138 -14.15 1.44 -19.67
CA ARG A 138 -15.27 1.49 -18.73
C ARG A 138 -14.88 0.86 -17.40
N TYR A 139 -15.52 1.31 -16.32
CA TYR A 139 -15.16 0.89 -14.98
C TYR A 139 -16.41 0.53 -14.18
N LEU A 140 -16.53 -0.73 -13.76
CA LEU A 140 -17.61 -1.15 -12.86
C LEU A 140 -17.17 -0.93 -11.43
N LEU A 141 -17.94 -0.13 -10.71
CA LEU A 141 -17.83 0.07 -9.28
C LEU A 141 -18.83 -0.88 -8.60
N VAL A 142 -18.34 -1.74 -7.73
CA VAL A 142 -19.13 -2.67 -6.91
C VAL A 142 -19.07 -2.19 -5.48
N PHE A 143 -20.18 -1.67 -4.95
CA PHE A 143 -20.27 -1.11 -3.61
C PHE A 143 -20.76 -2.14 -2.61
N HIS A 144 -20.08 -2.22 -1.46
CA HIS A 144 -20.52 -3.08 -0.35
C HIS A 144 -20.46 -2.35 0.98
N ASN A 145 -21.30 -2.79 1.94
CA ASN A 145 -21.31 -2.27 3.30
C ASN A 145 -20.18 -2.90 4.16
N PRO A 146 -20.00 -2.44 5.43
CA PRO A 146 -19.02 -3.05 6.35
C PRO A 146 -19.23 -4.54 6.59
N GLU A 147 -20.48 -5.02 6.50
CA GLU A 147 -20.87 -6.42 6.62
C GLU A 147 -20.60 -7.21 5.32
N GLY A 148 -20.05 -6.59 4.28
CA GLY A 148 -19.71 -7.27 3.02
C GLY A 148 -20.89 -7.50 2.08
N VAL A 149 -22.09 -7.03 2.39
CA VAL A 149 -23.26 -7.09 1.52
C VAL A 149 -23.06 -6.15 0.34
N ILE A 150 -23.15 -6.65 -0.89
CA ILE A 150 -23.06 -5.85 -2.10
C ILE A 150 -24.38 -5.10 -2.31
N LEU A 151 -24.34 -3.78 -2.21
CA LEU A 151 -25.53 -2.93 -2.23
C LEU A 151 -25.86 -2.41 -3.63
N LYS A 152 -24.83 -2.15 -4.43
CA LYS A 152 -24.98 -1.44 -5.71
C LYS A 152 -23.83 -1.73 -6.66
N THR A 153 -24.14 -1.77 -7.94
CA THR A 153 -23.17 -1.69 -9.02
C THR A 153 -23.39 -0.41 -9.83
N ALA A 154 -22.32 0.17 -10.36
CA ALA A 154 -22.40 1.33 -11.23
C ALA A 154 -21.28 1.29 -12.28
N ILE A 155 -21.61 1.62 -13.53
CA ILE A 155 -20.60 1.77 -14.60
C ILE A 155 -20.28 3.24 -14.79
N VAL A 156 -18.99 3.51 -14.96
CA VAL A 156 -18.47 4.86 -15.19
C VAL A 156 -17.42 4.81 -16.29
N SER A 157 -17.44 5.80 -17.19
CA SER A 157 -16.42 5.97 -18.22
C SER A 157 -15.17 6.67 -17.67
N GLY A 158 -14.03 6.53 -18.36
CA GLY A 158 -12.83 7.31 -18.07
C GLY A 158 -13.11 8.81 -17.98
N ASN A 159 -13.86 9.37 -18.93
CA ASN A 159 -14.23 10.79 -18.91
C ASN A 159 -15.01 11.21 -17.66
N LYS A 160 -15.86 10.33 -17.11
CA LYS A 160 -16.58 10.59 -15.87
C LYS A 160 -15.65 10.54 -14.65
N LEU A 161 -14.71 9.59 -14.63
CA LEU A 161 -13.66 9.53 -13.61
C LEU A 161 -12.76 10.76 -13.62
N ALA A 162 -12.41 11.29 -14.80
CA ALA A 162 -11.60 12.51 -14.93
C ALA A 162 -12.22 13.70 -14.18
N LYS A 163 -13.55 13.86 -14.30
CA LYS A 163 -14.30 14.93 -13.61
C LYS A 163 -14.31 14.78 -12.08
N TRP A 164 -14.08 13.58 -11.58
CA TRP A 164 -14.07 13.28 -10.15
C TRP A 164 -12.68 13.42 -9.53
N ASP A 165 -11.63 13.32 -10.34
CA ASP A 165 -10.27 13.47 -9.86
C ASP A 165 -9.94 14.94 -9.58
N THR A 166 -10.34 15.37 -8.39
CA THR A 166 -9.97 16.68 -7.82
C THR A 166 -8.58 16.68 -7.20
N THR A 167 -7.91 15.51 -7.12
CA THR A 167 -6.61 15.39 -6.46
C THR A 167 -5.47 15.63 -7.42
N GLY A 168 -5.61 15.20 -8.67
CA GLY A 168 -4.59 15.28 -9.73
C GLY A 168 -3.24 14.64 -9.36
N THR A 169 -3.15 13.93 -8.23
CA THR A 169 -1.87 13.59 -7.60
C THR A 169 -1.60 12.11 -7.76
N GLN A 170 -0.71 11.77 -8.69
CA GLN A 170 -0.07 10.47 -8.71
C GLN A 170 0.86 10.37 -7.50
N THR A 171 0.57 9.40 -6.63
CA THR A 171 1.44 9.12 -5.49
C THR A 171 2.25 7.88 -5.79
N ILE A 172 3.57 8.02 -5.90
CA ILE A 172 4.49 6.89 -5.95
C ILE A 172 4.52 6.24 -4.57
N LYS A 173 4.43 4.91 -4.54
CA LYS A 173 4.62 4.11 -3.34
C LYS A 173 5.87 3.26 -3.49
N TRP A 174 6.82 3.46 -2.58
CA TRP A 174 8.02 2.66 -2.49
C TRP A 174 7.76 1.44 -1.60
N GLN A 175 8.33 0.29 -1.99
CA GLN A 175 8.31 -0.92 -1.19
C GLN A 175 9.71 -1.48 -1.09
N ALA A 176 10.01 -2.13 0.03
CA ALA A 176 11.26 -2.84 0.22
C ALA A 176 11.00 -4.26 0.71
N SER A 177 12.02 -5.10 0.70
CA SER A 177 11.97 -6.43 1.30
C SER A 177 13.32 -6.82 1.89
N ALA A 178 13.29 -7.49 3.04
CA ALA A 178 14.43 -8.25 3.52
C ALA A 178 14.48 -9.60 2.79
N ARG A 179 15.66 -9.98 2.29
CA ARG A 179 15.85 -11.31 1.70
C ARG A 179 15.68 -12.38 2.78
N ARG A 180 15.13 -13.54 2.42
CA ARG A 180 14.91 -14.64 3.37
C ARG A 180 16.21 -15.14 4.01
N SER A 181 17.30 -15.23 3.23
CA SER A 181 18.61 -15.61 3.76
C SER A 181 19.11 -14.63 4.83
N TYR A 182 18.94 -13.33 4.57
CA TYR A 182 19.31 -12.28 5.52
C TYR A 182 18.46 -12.34 6.79
N ARG A 183 17.15 -12.54 6.67
CA ARG A 183 16.26 -12.76 7.84
C ARG A 183 16.74 -13.91 8.73
N ASN A 184 17.05 -15.05 8.12
CA ASN A 184 17.51 -16.22 8.88
C ASN A 184 18.85 -15.96 9.59
N GLU A 185 19.75 -15.19 8.98
CA GLU A 185 21.06 -14.85 9.54
C GLU A 185 20.94 -13.99 10.81
N ILE A 186 19.98 -13.07 10.83
CA ILE A 186 19.84 -12.07 11.90
C ILE A 186 18.77 -12.41 12.93
N SER A 187 18.13 -13.58 12.82
CA SER A 187 17.01 -13.98 13.68
C SER A 187 17.31 -13.77 15.17
N SER A 188 16.33 -13.26 15.90
CA SER A 188 16.43 -12.91 17.32
C SER A 188 17.51 -11.86 17.66
N GLN A 189 17.87 -10.99 16.71
CA GLN A 189 18.90 -9.96 16.92
C GLN A 189 18.41 -8.54 16.60
N ILE A 190 19.14 -7.56 17.15
CA ILE A 190 19.06 -6.16 16.72
C ILE A 190 20.32 -5.86 15.90
N ILE A 191 20.11 -5.54 14.62
CA ILE A 191 21.17 -5.13 13.70
C ILE A 191 21.23 -3.61 13.66
N VAL A 192 22.44 -3.07 13.89
CA VAL A 192 22.69 -1.64 13.90
C VAL A 192 23.63 -1.28 12.77
N SER A 193 23.23 -0.33 11.93
CA SER A 193 24.15 0.26 10.97
C SER A 193 25.23 1.06 11.68
N PRO A 194 26.52 0.79 11.38
CA PRO A 194 27.63 1.48 12.04
C PRO A 194 27.74 2.94 11.60
N ILE A 195 27.06 3.34 10.52
CA ILE A 195 27.13 4.68 9.95
C ILE A 195 25.85 5.43 10.30
N GLU A 196 25.99 6.50 11.08
CA GLU A 196 24.94 7.49 11.28
C GLU A 196 25.06 8.59 10.23
N THR A 197 24.25 8.48 9.19
CA THR A 197 24.09 9.55 8.21
C THR A 197 23.18 10.61 8.81
N LEU A 198 23.75 11.56 9.54
CA LEU A 198 23.04 12.73 10.05
C LEU A 198 23.62 14.00 9.44
N ASN A 199 22.78 15.02 9.32
CA ASN A 199 23.22 16.33 8.88
C ASN A 199 24.42 16.78 9.72
N SER A 200 25.48 17.29 9.08
CA SER A 200 26.69 17.74 9.77
C SER A 200 26.41 18.83 10.82
N LYS A 201 25.32 19.59 10.65
CA LYS A 201 24.87 20.57 11.65
C LYS A 201 24.24 19.92 12.87
N ILE A 202 23.67 18.72 12.78
CA ILE A 202 23.08 18.01 13.92
C ILE A 202 24.16 17.24 14.68
N SER A 203 25.02 16.51 13.95
CA SER A 203 26.02 15.62 14.55
C SER A 203 26.99 16.35 15.48
N ALA A 204 27.33 17.62 15.15
CA ALA A 204 28.18 18.46 15.98
C ALA A 204 27.65 18.69 17.40
N TYR A 205 26.34 18.58 17.62
CA TYR A 205 25.71 18.85 18.92
C TYR A 205 25.39 17.59 19.73
N MET A 206 25.59 16.38 19.19
CA MET A 206 25.26 15.12 19.86
C MET A 206 26.26 14.74 20.97
N GLN A 207 26.33 15.57 22.02
CA GLN A 207 27.40 15.51 23.02
C GLN A 207 26.95 15.02 24.39
N HIS A 208 25.64 14.97 24.67
CA HIS A 208 25.15 14.55 25.98
C HIS A 208 25.23 13.02 26.19
N PRO A 209 25.49 12.55 27.42
CA PRO A 209 25.37 11.14 27.78
C PRO A 209 23.94 10.60 27.65
N LEU A 210 23.79 9.29 27.49
CA LEU A 210 22.48 8.61 27.37
C LEU A 210 21.55 8.93 28.54
N GLU A 211 22.06 9.03 29.76
CA GLU A 211 21.25 9.29 30.96
C GLU A 211 20.63 10.70 30.92
N GLU A 212 21.34 11.68 30.37
CA GLU A 212 20.83 13.04 30.19
C GLU A 212 19.79 13.10 29.07
N LYS A 213 20.08 12.46 27.93
CA LYS A 213 19.12 12.31 26.83
C LYS A 213 17.81 11.66 27.30
N SER A 214 17.91 10.57 28.05
CA SER A 214 16.76 9.83 28.56
C SER A 214 15.95 10.67 29.53
N ARG A 215 16.61 11.37 30.47
CA ARG A 215 15.93 12.28 31.40
C ARG A 215 15.19 13.40 30.68
N PHE A 216 15.83 14.02 29.69
CA PHE A 216 15.21 15.07 28.87
C PHE A 216 13.96 14.55 28.14
N ILE A 217 14.07 13.43 27.42
CA ILE A 217 12.94 12.85 26.68
C ILE A 217 11.78 12.55 27.63
N VAL A 218 12.04 11.94 28.78
CA VAL A 218 10.99 11.63 29.76
C VAL A 218 10.32 12.90 30.28
N GLN A 219 11.10 13.91 30.69
CA GLN A 219 10.57 15.16 31.26
C GLN A 219 9.75 15.95 30.23
N GLU A 220 10.31 16.19 29.05
CA GLU A 220 9.67 17.01 28.02
C GLU A 220 8.49 16.31 27.33
N SER A 221 8.43 14.99 27.37
CA SER A 221 7.30 14.23 26.81
C SER A 221 6.06 14.21 27.71
N GLN A 222 6.12 14.75 28.93
CA GLN A 222 4.99 14.81 29.87
C GLN A 222 3.91 15.81 29.46
N ASN A 223 4.21 16.78 28.60
CA ASN A 223 3.23 17.79 28.17
C ASN A 223 2.31 17.23 27.06
N PRO A 224 1.03 16.92 27.35
CA PRO A 224 0.14 16.34 26.35
C PRO A 224 -0.32 17.35 25.29
N GLN A 225 -0.22 18.65 25.56
CA GLN A 225 -0.66 19.73 24.65
C GLN A 225 0.37 20.05 23.56
N SER A 226 1.64 19.66 23.78
CA SER A 226 2.72 19.84 22.81
C SER A 226 3.61 18.59 22.80
N PRO A 227 3.12 17.49 22.19
CA PRO A 227 3.79 16.21 22.29
C PRO A 227 5.19 16.30 21.66
N LEU A 228 6.23 16.06 22.46
CA LEU A 228 7.64 16.14 22.03
C LEU A 228 7.89 15.36 20.74
N ILE A 229 7.23 14.21 20.55
CA ILE A 229 7.37 13.36 19.36
C ILE A 229 7.12 14.11 18.02
N LYS A 230 6.32 15.19 18.03
CA LYS A 230 5.98 16.01 16.85
C LYS A 230 6.79 17.31 16.75
N GLN A 231 7.69 17.56 17.68
CA GLN A 231 8.50 18.77 17.66
C GLN A 231 9.73 18.56 16.78
N PRO A 232 10.26 19.63 16.16
CA PRO A 232 11.54 19.56 15.48
C PRO A 232 12.63 19.01 16.40
N PRO A 233 13.69 18.43 15.82
CA PRO A 233 14.68 17.75 16.62
C PRO A 233 15.47 18.67 17.55
N THR A 234 15.84 18.19 18.73
CA THR A 234 16.77 18.89 19.65
C THR A 234 18.14 18.23 19.54
N PRO A 235 19.09 18.76 18.74
CA PRO A 235 20.32 18.06 18.34
C PRO A 235 21.13 17.48 19.50
N ALA A 236 21.15 18.18 20.63
CA ALA A 236 21.87 17.77 21.84
C ALA A 236 21.32 16.49 22.49
N PHE A 237 20.04 16.18 22.26
CA PHE A 237 19.33 15.05 22.86
C PHE A 237 18.96 13.96 21.84
N PHE A 238 19.68 13.87 20.73
CA PHE A 238 19.54 12.76 19.79
C PHE A 238 20.12 11.46 20.36
N LEU A 239 19.32 10.40 20.28
CA LEU A 239 19.80 9.04 20.54
C LEU A 239 20.58 8.54 19.31
N THR A 240 21.76 7.97 19.50
CA THR A 240 22.52 7.21 18.49
C THR A 240 21.80 5.92 18.11
N HIS A 241 22.17 5.29 17.00
CA HIS A 241 21.62 3.98 16.64
C HIS A 241 21.84 2.94 17.73
N ASN A 242 22.98 2.98 18.42
CA ASN A 242 23.27 2.07 19.54
C ASN A 242 22.40 2.34 20.76
N GLU A 243 22.17 3.61 21.10
CA GLU A 243 21.27 3.99 22.19
C GLU A 243 19.81 3.61 21.88
N ILE A 244 19.37 3.78 20.62
CA ILE A 244 18.08 3.28 20.14
C ILE A 244 18.03 1.74 20.28
N ALA A 245 19.05 1.04 19.80
CA ALA A 245 19.13 -0.42 19.90
C ALA A 245 19.03 -0.90 21.35
N GLN A 246 19.73 -0.23 22.28
CA GLN A 246 19.68 -0.52 23.71
C GLN A 246 18.27 -0.37 24.28
N ALA A 247 17.56 0.70 23.91
CA ALA A 247 16.19 0.94 24.36
C ALA A 247 15.19 -0.10 23.81
N LEU A 248 15.41 -0.59 22.59
CA LEU A 248 14.48 -1.53 21.93
C LEU A 248 14.76 -3.01 22.22
N ARG A 249 15.80 -3.34 23.02
CA ARG A 249 16.20 -4.75 23.29
C ARG A 249 15.06 -5.63 23.76
N THR A 250 14.18 -5.12 24.60
CA THR A 250 13.08 -5.90 25.18
C THR A 250 11.96 -6.18 24.19
N LEU A 251 11.92 -5.50 23.04
CA LEU A 251 10.89 -5.72 22.03
C LEU A 251 11.15 -6.98 21.20
N VAL A 252 12.41 -7.40 21.03
CA VAL A 252 12.71 -8.68 20.37
C VAL A 252 12.13 -9.83 21.20
N GLY A 253 11.38 -10.71 20.54
CA GLY A 253 10.62 -11.79 21.16
C GLY A 253 9.26 -11.36 21.73
N THR A 254 8.91 -10.08 21.71
CA THR A 254 7.59 -9.63 22.21
C THR A 254 6.48 -10.00 21.23
N GLU A 255 5.37 -10.51 21.79
CA GLU A 255 4.15 -10.82 21.06
C GLU A 255 3.19 -9.63 20.98
N PHE A 256 2.61 -9.45 19.80
CA PHE A 256 1.58 -8.47 19.49
C PHE A 256 0.34 -9.19 19.00
N ALA A 257 -0.82 -8.78 19.50
CA ALA A 257 -2.10 -9.33 19.06
C ALA A 257 -2.28 -9.13 17.56
N ASN A 258 -2.59 -10.22 16.85
CA ASN A 258 -3.04 -10.13 15.48
C ASN A 258 -4.53 -9.77 15.46
N LEU A 259 -4.81 -8.51 15.14
CA LEU A 259 -6.17 -7.96 15.11
C LEU A 259 -7.00 -8.45 13.92
N GLY A 260 -6.48 -9.40 13.14
CA GLY A 260 -7.18 -10.06 12.03
C GLY A 260 -6.79 -9.55 10.65
N THR A 261 -7.32 -10.22 9.63
CA THR A 261 -7.04 -9.93 8.22
C THR A 261 -7.49 -8.52 7.84
N GLY A 262 -6.55 -7.70 7.34
CA GLY A 262 -6.83 -6.31 6.95
C GLY A 262 -6.63 -5.27 8.05
N GLN A 263 -6.25 -5.67 9.27
CA GLN A 263 -5.89 -4.76 10.38
C GLN A 263 -4.38 -4.58 10.55
N GLU A 264 -3.59 -4.91 9.54
CA GLU A 264 -2.12 -4.81 9.55
C GLU A 264 -1.63 -3.39 9.89
N ARG A 265 -2.39 -2.36 9.47
CA ARG A 265 -2.12 -0.97 9.85
C ARG A 265 -2.26 -0.75 11.35
N SER A 266 -3.33 -1.27 11.95
CA SER A 266 -3.58 -1.17 13.39
C SER A 266 -2.50 -1.90 14.19
N THR A 267 -2.07 -3.08 13.74
CA THR A 267 -0.92 -3.79 14.31
C THR A 267 0.37 -2.96 14.23
N GLY A 268 0.65 -2.38 13.06
CA GLY A 268 1.79 -1.47 12.87
C GLY A 268 1.79 -0.28 13.83
N GLN A 269 0.62 0.34 14.02
CA GLN A 269 0.44 1.43 14.97
C GLN A 269 0.69 1.00 16.42
N THR A 270 0.34 -0.24 16.79
CA THR A 270 0.65 -0.78 18.13
C THR A 270 2.15 -0.95 18.32
N LEU A 271 2.87 -1.51 17.34
CA LEU A 271 4.31 -1.66 17.39
C LEU A 271 5.02 -0.30 17.47
N GLU A 272 4.60 0.66 16.65
CA GLU A 272 5.13 2.03 16.67
C GLU A 272 4.97 2.67 18.07
N LYS A 273 3.82 2.49 18.72
CA LYS A 273 3.59 2.96 20.09
C LYS A 273 4.54 2.32 21.10
N GLU A 274 4.75 1.01 21.02
CA GLU A 274 5.69 0.32 21.92
C GLU A 274 7.14 0.75 21.67
N ILE A 275 7.54 1.02 20.42
CA ILE A 275 8.86 1.61 20.11
C ILE A 275 8.99 3.00 20.73
N ILE A 276 8.02 3.89 20.53
CA ILE A 276 8.03 5.25 21.09
C ILE A 276 8.09 5.21 22.62
N LYS A 277 7.33 4.31 23.25
CA LYS A 277 7.34 4.09 24.70
C LYS A 277 8.69 3.56 25.18
N ALA A 278 9.28 2.59 24.48
CA ALA A 278 10.59 2.04 24.81
C ALA A 278 11.71 3.11 24.72
N LEU A 279 11.57 4.09 23.83
CA LEU A 279 12.45 5.27 23.75
C LEU A 279 12.21 6.31 24.86
N GLY A 280 11.23 6.11 25.75
CA GLY A 280 10.98 6.95 26.93
C GLY A 280 9.90 8.02 26.77
N TYR A 281 9.25 8.11 25.61
CA TYR A 281 8.21 9.12 25.37
C TYR A 281 6.88 8.75 26.03
N GLN A 282 6.28 9.70 26.77
CA GLN A 282 5.01 9.50 27.48
C GLN A 282 3.76 9.84 26.63
N SER A 283 3.90 10.72 25.63
CA SER A 283 2.78 11.18 24.78
C SER A 283 2.58 10.31 23.51
N TYR A 284 2.58 8.98 23.64
CA TYR A 284 2.52 8.02 22.52
C TYR A 284 1.10 7.81 21.94
N GLN A 285 0.06 8.40 22.53
CA GLN A 285 -1.33 8.24 22.05
C GLN A 285 -1.63 9.06 20.78
N GLN A 286 -0.76 9.99 20.37
CA GLN A 286 -1.03 10.96 19.29
C GLN A 286 -0.27 10.67 17.97
N THR A 287 0.07 9.41 17.70
CA THR A 287 0.91 9.00 16.57
C THR A 287 0.25 9.11 15.18
N ASP A 288 -1.08 9.04 15.09
CA ASP A 288 -1.78 8.93 13.80
C ASP A 288 -2.09 10.28 13.14
N THR A 289 -1.06 11.00 12.71
CA THR A 289 -1.23 12.27 11.96
C THR A 289 -0.74 12.22 10.51
N GLY A 290 -0.15 11.11 10.08
CA GLY A 290 0.41 10.98 8.73
C GLY A 290 1.62 11.87 8.47
N ASN A 291 2.31 12.29 9.53
CA ASN A 291 3.56 13.03 9.46
C ASN A 291 4.69 12.10 9.03
N TYR A 292 5.67 12.66 8.34
CA TYR A 292 6.93 12.00 8.05
C TYR A 292 8.07 12.85 8.61
N PRO A 293 8.97 12.28 9.42
CA PRO A 293 8.95 10.88 9.89
C PRO A 293 7.99 10.65 11.07
N ASP A 294 7.73 9.38 11.43
CA ASP A 294 6.82 8.98 12.51
C ASP A 294 7.17 9.62 13.87
N LEU A 295 8.46 9.68 14.21
CA LEU A 295 9.00 10.36 15.40
C LEU A 295 9.92 11.51 14.97
N LEU A 296 9.33 12.69 14.75
CA LEU A 296 10.03 13.88 14.25
C LEU A 296 11.18 14.33 15.14
N HIS A 297 11.00 14.34 16.46
CA HIS A 297 12.05 14.81 17.39
C HIS A 297 13.35 14.01 17.30
N GLN A 298 13.28 12.75 16.84
CA GLN A 298 14.44 11.90 16.62
C GLN A 298 14.65 11.60 15.14
N LEU A 299 13.92 12.21 14.21
CA LEU A 299 14.00 11.85 12.79
C LEU A 299 13.91 10.32 12.56
N ILE A 300 13.03 9.63 13.30
CA ILE A 300 12.88 8.17 13.23
C ILE A 300 11.61 7.82 12.47
N GLU A 301 11.74 7.03 11.41
CA GLU A 301 10.65 6.37 10.71
C GLU A 301 10.57 4.91 11.17
N VAL A 302 9.40 4.48 11.61
CA VAL A 302 9.14 3.10 12.00
C VAL A 302 8.55 2.34 10.82
N LYS A 303 9.13 1.18 10.56
CA LYS A 303 8.63 0.25 9.56
C LYS A 303 8.56 -1.14 10.16
N PHE A 304 7.70 -1.96 9.58
CA PHE A 304 7.63 -3.36 9.94
C PHE A 304 7.42 -4.20 8.69
N GLN A 305 7.90 -5.42 8.76
CA GLN A 305 7.72 -6.42 7.73
C GLN A 305 7.10 -7.66 8.35
N PHE A 306 5.81 -7.88 8.07
CA PHE A 306 5.13 -9.13 8.40
C PHE A 306 5.05 -10.09 7.19
N ARG A 307 4.87 -9.56 5.98
CA ARG A 307 4.80 -10.33 4.74
C ARG A 307 6.04 -10.08 3.86
N ASP A 308 5.95 -10.41 2.58
CA ASP A 308 7.04 -10.27 1.61
C ASP A 308 7.64 -8.86 1.51
N THR A 309 6.90 -7.81 1.87
CA THR A 309 7.30 -6.42 1.64
C THR A 309 7.06 -5.50 2.84
N ILE A 310 7.93 -4.50 2.97
CA ILE A 310 7.83 -3.28 3.79
C ILE A 310 7.21 -2.18 2.93
N ASP A 311 6.17 -1.49 3.41
CA ASP A 311 5.62 -0.27 2.75
C ASP A 311 6.43 0.95 3.20
N LEU A 312 7.20 1.55 2.28
CA LEU A 312 8.00 2.75 2.55
C LEU A 312 7.19 4.04 2.36
N GLY A 313 5.97 3.95 1.84
CA GLY A 313 5.13 5.12 1.58
C GLY A 313 5.68 5.99 0.45
N LYS A 314 5.64 7.31 0.65
CA LYS A 314 5.94 8.32 -0.38
C LYS A 314 7.44 8.62 -0.51
N HIS A 315 8.21 8.41 0.55
CA HIS A 315 9.62 8.81 0.63
C HIS A 315 10.51 7.61 0.35
N LEU A 316 11.36 7.71 -0.67
CA LEU A 316 12.42 6.74 -0.93
C LEU A 316 13.55 7.01 0.09
N PRO A 317 13.95 6.03 0.93
CA PRO A 317 15.00 6.24 1.94
C PRO A 317 16.31 6.81 1.37
N THR A 318 16.67 6.44 0.15
CA THR A 318 17.91 6.88 -0.51
C THR A 318 17.75 8.16 -1.34
N ASP A 319 16.62 8.86 -1.26
CA ASP A 319 16.39 10.12 -1.96
C ASP A 319 17.26 11.25 -1.35
N PRO A 320 18.14 11.90 -2.12
CA PRO A 320 18.95 13.02 -1.63
C PRO A 320 18.17 14.33 -1.49
N LEU A 321 16.95 14.42 -2.04
CA LEU A 321 16.22 15.68 -2.03
C LEU A 321 15.67 15.99 -0.63
N PRO A 322 15.83 17.24 -0.15
CA PRO A 322 15.26 17.65 1.12
C PRO A 322 13.75 17.43 1.18
N ILE A 323 13.28 16.94 2.33
CA ILE A 323 11.86 16.74 2.61
C ILE A 323 11.18 18.11 2.60
N LYS A 324 10.19 18.30 1.71
CA LYS A 324 9.39 19.53 1.66
C LYS A 324 8.36 19.54 2.78
N ALA A 325 8.75 20.02 3.96
CA ALA A 325 7.88 20.14 5.12
C ALA A 325 8.19 21.41 5.93
N PRO A 326 7.19 22.06 6.59
CA PRO A 326 7.40 23.28 7.37
C PRO A 326 8.45 23.15 8.49
N TRP A 327 8.60 21.95 9.07
CA TRP A 327 9.58 21.66 10.11
C TRP A 327 11.02 21.60 9.59
N ASN A 328 11.22 21.32 8.30
CA ASN A 328 12.52 20.97 7.74
C ASN A 328 13.35 22.19 7.32
N LYS A 329 13.71 23.03 8.29
CA LYS A 329 14.54 24.22 8.04
C LYS A 329 16.01 23.88 7.74
N TRP A 330 16.44 22.66 8.07
CA TRP A 330 17.84 22.22 7.93
C TRP A 330 18.12 21.50 6.61
N GLY A 331 17.10 21.30 5.77
CA GLY A 331 17.25 20.63 4.48
C GLY A 331 17.49 19.13 4.61
N ILE A 332 16.98 18.51 5.68
CA ILE A 332 17.06 17.06 5.93
C ILE A 332 16.40 16.31 4.77
N SER A 333 17.13 15.40 4.18
CA SER A 333 16.66 14.47 3.15
C SER A 333 16.23 13.14 3.76
N PRO A 334 15.46 12.29 3.06
CA PRO A 334 15.18 10.92 3.49
C PRO A 334 16.43 10.10 3.84
N ARG A 335 17.58 10.39 3.20
CA ARG A 335 18.87 9.74 3.51
C ARG A 335 19.31 9.91 4.96
N GLU A 336 18.93 11.03 5.56
CA GLU A 336 19.29 11.42 6.93
C GLU A 336 18.24 10.98 7.97
N ILE A 337 17.13 10.40 7.51
CA ILE A 337 16.11 9.81 8.40
C ILE A 337 16.60 8.45 8.87
N ARG A 338 16.35 8.13 10.14
CA ARG A 338 16.70 6.86 10.77
C ARG A 338 15.52 5.92 10.70
N TYR A 339 15.74 4.73 10.20
CA TYR A 339 14.72 3.71 10.02
C TYR A 339 14.88 2.65 11.10
N VAL A 340 13.81 2.43 11.86
CA VAL A 340 13.66 1.29 12.76
C VAL A 340 12.73 0.31 12.07
N VAL A 341 13.28 -0.79 11.55
CA VAL A 341 12.53 -1.80 10.80
C VAL A 341 12.40 -3.07 11.62
N ALA A 342 11.18 -3.34 12.13
CA ALA A 342 10.88 -4.58 12.84
C ALA A 342 10.52 -5.70 11.86
N LEU A 343 11.25 -6.81 11.92
CA LEU A 343 10.98 -8.02 11.16
C LEU A 343 10.14 -8.93 12.02
N MET A 344 8.89 -9.11 11.62
CA MET A 344 7.92 -9.90 12.37
C MET A 344 7.81 -11.31 11.81
N GLU A 345 7.43 -12.23 12.68
CA GLU A 345 7.06 -13.62 12.37
C GLU A 345 5.72 -13.99 12.99
N GLN A 346 5.14 -15.09 12.51
CA GLN A 346 3.90 -15.62 13.07
C GLN A 346 4.22 -16.42 14.34
N GLY A 347 3.64 -16.00 15.46
CA GLY A 347 3.75 -16.64 16.77
C GLY A 347 2.60 -17.61 17.07
N VAL A 348 2.49 -17.98 18.35
CA VAL A 348 1.42 -18.85 18.85
C VAL A 348 0.08 -18.11 18.81
N TYR A 349 -1.03 -18.86 18.68
CA TYR A 349 -2.39 -18.31 18.63
C TYR A 349 -2.60 -17.20 17.58
N ASN A 350 -1.85 -17.29 16.47
CA ASN A 350 -1.90 -16.33 15.37
C ASN A 350 -1.36 -14.93 15.71
N ASN A 351 -0.72 -14.72 16.87
CA ASN A 351 -0.05 -13.46 17.23
C ASN A 351 1.16 -13.19 16.34
N PHE A 352 1.67 -11.97 16.40
CA PHE A 352 2.91 -11.59 15.75
C PHE A 352 4.04 -11.45 16.76
N VAL A 353 5.18 -12.06 16.48
CA VAL A 353 6.38 -11.92 17.28
C VAL A 353 7.34 -10.98 16.55
N VAL A 354 7.96 -10.05 17.26
CA VAL A 354 9.11 -9.31 16.72
C VAL A 354 10.31 -10.24 16.76
N ASP A 355 10.69 -10.83 15.62
CA ASP A 355 11.86 -11.70 15.54
C ASP A 355 13.15 -10.89 15.58
N SER A 356 13.27 -9.84 14.75
CA SER A 356 14.49 -9.05 14.64
C SER A 356 14.19 -7.57 14.42
N ILE A 357 15.13 -6.69 14.75
CA ILE A 357 15.03 -5.25 14.48
C ILE A 357 16.28 -4.80 13.72
N VAL A 358 16.10 -4.02 12.65
CA VAL A 358 17.20 -3.36 11.94
C VAL A 358 17.10 -1.86 12.12
N ILE A 359 18.19 -1.23 12.55
CA ILE A 359 18.32 0.22 12.73
C ILE A 359 19.36 0.74 11.74
N THR A 360 18.95 1.64 10.85
CA THR A 360 19.81 2.15 9.78
C THR A 360 19.44 3.58 9.38
N SER A 361 20.32 4.29 8.67
CA SER A 361 19.95 5.54 8.01
C SER A 361 19.28 5.28 6.66
N GLY A 362 18.59 6.27 6.12
CA GLY A 362 18.04 6.19 4.76
C GLY A 362 19.11 5.98 3.70
N GLU A 363 20.30 6.58 3.87
CA GLU A 363 21.46 6.37 2.99
C GLU A 363 21.90 4.91 2.95
N LYS A 364 21.89 4.25 4.10
CA LYS A 364 22.35 2.87 4.29
C LYS A 364 21.24 1.83 4.18
N PHE A 365 20.02 2.26 3.87
CA PHE A 365 18.84 1.40 3.81
C PHE A 365 19.01 0.20 2.85
N ASN A 366 19.61 0.45 1.67
CA ASN A 366 19.81 -0.56 0.62
C ASN A 366 20.83 -1.66 0.98
N GLU A 367 21.64 -1.46 2.02
CA GLU A 367 22.57 -2.49 2.51
C GLU A 367 21.81 -3.63 3.21
N TYR A 368 20.63 -3.33 3.76
CA TYR A 368 19.81 -4.27 4.53
C TYR A 368 18.55 -4.73 3.78
N PHE A 369 17.99 -3.86 2.93
CA PHE A 369 16.71 -4.09 2.27
C PHE A 369 16.80 -3.86 0.77
N SER A 370 16.23 -4.77 -0.01
CA SER A 370 16.08 -4.57 -1.46
C SER A 370 14.86 -3.71 -1.73
N ILE A 371 15.05 -2.49 -2.23
CA ILE A 371 13.95 -1.62 -2.66
C ILE A 371 13.44 -2.09 -4.02
N SER A 372 12.13 -2.31 -4.12
CA SER A 372 11.45 -2.51 -5.40
C SER A 372 11.24 -1.15 -6.05
N GLU A 373 11.78 -0.95 -7.25
CA GLU A 373 11.73 0.32 -7.98
C GLU A 373 10.29 0.83 -8.15
N GLY A 374 10.13 2.15 -7.98
CA GLY A 374 8.89 2.94 -7.83
C GLY A 374 7.98 3.02 -9.06
N THR A 375 7.79 1.90 -9.73
CA THR A 375 6.81 1.71 -10.80
C THR A 375 5.37 1.65 -10.27
N ASN A 376 5.20 1.43 -8.97
CA ASN A 376 3.89 1.41 -8.34
C ASN A 376 3.46 2.82 -7.94
N PHE A 377 2.57 3.41 -8.74
CA PHE A 377 1.87 4.63 -8.38
C PHE A 377 0.39 4.36 -8.19
N LYS A 378 -0.24 5.16 -7.34
CA LYS A 378 -1.69 5.18 -7.19
C LYS A 378 -2.25 6.54 -7.54
N ILE A 379 -3.46 6.53 -8.06
CA ILE A 379 -4.33 7.70 -8.20
C ILE A 379 -5.51 7.48 -7.28
N GLN A 380 -5.90 8.54 -6.57
CA GLN A 380 -7.02 8.52 -5.63
C GLN A 380 -8.13 9.42 -6.17
N ILE A 381 -9.26 8.83 -6.51
CA ILE A 381 -10.38 9.54 -7.13
C ILE A 381 -11.55 9.55 -6.13
N PRO A 382 -11.96 10.72 -5.60
CA PRO A 382 -13.14 10.83 -4.75
C PRO A 382 -14.41 10.45 -5.50
N ILE A 383 -15.12 9.44 -5.01
CA ILE A 383 -16.41 9.01 -5.55
C ILE A 383 -17.51 9.99 -5.05
N PRO A 384 -18.32 10.58 -5.94
CA PRO A 384 -19.43 11.44 -5.54
C PRO A 384 -20.47 10.70 -4.70
N SER A 385 -21.06 11.39 -3.72
CA SER A 385 -22.13 10.83 -2.88
C SER A 385 -23.35 10.43 -3.69
N SER A 386 -23.63 11.09 -4.81
CA SER A 386 -24.78 10.83 -5.67
C SER A 386 -24.81 9.42 -6.29
N ILE A 387 -23.67 8.71 -6.32
CA ILE A 387 -23.61 7.35 -6.85
C ILE A 387 -23.34 6.29 -5.79
N MET A 388 -23.04 6.68 -4.54
CA MET A 388 -22.97 5.74 -3.42
C MET A 388 -24.36 5.10 -3.18
N PRO A 389 -24.43 3.89 -2.61
CA PRO A 389 -25.68 3.29 -2.15
C PRO A 389 -26.33 4.08 -1.01
#